data_AF-A0A1H9YER6-F1
#
_entry.id   AF-A0A1H9YER6-F1
#
_cell.length_a   1.000
_cell.length_b   1.000
_cell.length_c   1.000
_cell.angle_alpha   90.00
_cell.angle_beta   90.00
_cell.angle_gamma   90.00
#
_symmetry.space_group_name_H-M   'P 1'
#
loop_
_entity.id
_entity.type
_entity.pdbx_description
1 polymer ?
#
loop_
_entity_poly.entity_id
_entity_poly.type
_entity_poly.pdbx_seq_one_letter_code
_entity_poly.pdbx_strand_id
1 'polypeptide(L)'
;MISNSHDNKPNGYIKSAVRNLLSTATPNTHPYLIKKGYDNVRVKVLPDGKAIIPLVTLKGEITGAQTITLEGEKRLLTGTKKVGKFALASKLIEQPSSVIIAEGFATALALKSISDDTALVLSAIDAGNLIHVARVIREAMPEVKIIIGADNDLLKDSNINTGKAEAEKAALAVNGWVALPPTPHKADWDDYRRDNGVEATRKAFNELLYQPEEQAPNKAPNTENGKTLDLSNSKPKKTLPLSQMGASQRGEVLLHRYGGDLALEELTELVHFYDGTMCRPITDRELMREMVAVFIEADEPYTSKGVQSAVDALKLQLPLMSKPISNIIGFKNGIFDLEKGEFRAHDRHDWLVVSNDITFTHAEAGETLATHAPNFWQWLNRAAAHDSRKKERILAALFMVLANRYDWQLFLEITVAGGSGKSVLSDIFTLLAGKVIPYQLTWRH
;
A
#
# COMPACT_ATOMS: atom_id res chain seq x y z
N MET A 1 -4.60 37.08 17.42
CA MET A 1 -3.73 36.15 16.67
C MET A 1 -4.25 34.75 16.91
N ILE A 2 -4.87 34.17 15.88
CA ILE A 2 -5.45 32.83 15.90
C ILE A 2 -4.33 31.87 15.53
N SER A 3 -3.87 31.03 16.47
CA SER A 3 -2.96 29.92 16.17
C SER A 3 -3.78 28.66 15.92
N ASN A 4 -3.83 28.24 14.66
CA ASN A 4 -4.41 26.97 14.24
C ASN A 4 -3.58 25.80 14.81
N SER A 5 -4.23 24.98 15.64
CA SER A 5 -3.74 23.68 16.08
C SER A 5 -4.15 22.62 15.05
N HIS A 6 -3.20 22.19 14.21
CA HIS A 6 -3.40 20.99 13.40
C HIS A 6 -3.02 19.73 14.19
N ASP A 7 -4.09 18.98 14.51
CA ASP A 7 -4.23 17.53 14.52
C ASP A 7 -3.13 16.65 15.12
N ASN A 8 -3.42 16.20 16.34
CA ASN A 8 -3.04 14.86 16.80
C ASN A 8 -4.26 14.25 17.52
N LYS A 9 -5.21 13.65 16.77
CA LYS A 9 -6.40 13.01 17.37
C LYS A 9 -6.24 11.48 17.42
N PRO A 10 -6.48 10.84 18.58
CA PRO A 10 -6.22 9.41 18.79
C PRO A 10 -7.14 8.48 17.98
N ASN A 11 -6.64 7.26 17.77
CA ASN A 11 -7.08 6.17 16.89
C ASN A 11 -8.56 5.69 17.00
N GLY A 12 -9.39 6.32 17.85
CA GLY A 12 -10.81 6.01 18.08
C GLY A 12 -11.81 7.11 17.68
N TYR A 13 -11.35 8.31 17.30
CA TYR A 13 -12.22 9.47 17.05
C TYR A 13 -13.20 9.25 15.88
N ILE A 14 -12.76 8.61 14.79
CA ILE A 14 -13.63 8.39 13.63
C ILE A 14 -14.78 7.42 13.93
N LYS A 15 -14.50 6.36 14.71
CA LYS A 15 -15.49 5.33 15.06
C LYS A 15 -16.61 5.92 15.93
N SER A 16 -16.27 6.77 16.89
CA SER A 16 -17.28 7.48 17.70
C SER A 16 -18.02 8.55 16.88
N ALA A 17 -17.32 9.31 16.03
CA ALA A 17 -17.94 10.31 15.17
C ALA A 17 -18.99 9.70 14.23
N VAL A 18 -18.66 8.59 13.56
CA VAL A 18 -19.60 7.89 12.67
C VAL A 18 -20.79 7.34 13.45
N ARG A 19 -20.59 6.78 14.65
CA ARG A 19 -21.70 6.30 15.49
C ARG A 19 -22.64 7.42 15.91
N ASN A 20 -22.10 8.58 16.28
CA ASN A 20 -22.90 9.75 16.63
C ASN A 20 -23.73 10.22 15.43
N LEU A 21 -23.12 10.30 14.24
CA LEU A 21 -23.83 10.63 13.01
C LEU A 21 -24.91 9.58 12.67
N LEU A 22 -24.63 8.29 12.84
CA LEU A 22 -25.61 7.23 12.60
C LEU A 22 -26.77 7.25 13.61
N SER A 23 -26.54 7.71 14.85
CA SER A 23 -27.61 7.85 15.86
C SER A 23 -28.58 8.99 15.55
N THR A 24 -28.15 10.01 14.81
CA THR A 24 -29.02 11.09 14.34
C THR A 24 -29.64 10.81 12.97
N ALA A 25 -29.17 9.75 12.29
CA ALA A 25 -29.63 9.38 10.96
C ALA A 25 -30.88 8.49 10.98
N THR A 26 -31.83 8.79 10.11
CA THR A 26 -33.06 7.99 9.94
C THR A 26 -32.99 7.12 8.69
N PRO A 27 -33.51 5.89 8.71
CA PRO A 27 -33.65 5.09 7.49
C PRO A 27 -34.64 5.75 6.53
N ASN A 28 -34.18 6.10 5.33
CA ASN A 28 -35.03 6.68 4.28
C ASN A 28 -34.51 6.34 2.89
N THR A 29 -35.34 6.52 1.85
CA THR A 29 -34.87 6.51 0.47
C THR A 29 -34.18 7.84 0.19
N HIS A 30 -32.96 7.78 -0.35
CA HIS A 30 -32.18 8.97 -0.63
C HIS A 30 -32.32 9.40 -2.11
N PRO A 31 -32.43 10.69 -2.45
CA PRO A 31 -32.65 11.15 -3.83
C PRO A 31 -31.64 10.65 -4.87
N TYR A 32 -30.36 10.52 -4.50
CA TYR A 32 -29.35 9.89 -5.36
C TYR A 32 -29.72 8.45 -5.76
N LEU A 33 -30.27 7.66 -4.82
CA LEU A 33 -30.68 6.28 -5.08
C LEU A 33 -31.95 6.22 -5.93
N ILE A 34 -32.89 7.15 -5.73
CA ILE A 34 -34.07 7.30 -6.59
C ILE A 34 -33.67 7.59 -8.04
N LYS A 35 -32.76 8.55 -8.26
CA LYS A 35 -32.22 8.86 -9.61
C LYS A 35 -31.55 7.64 -10.27
N LYS A 36 -31.00 6.74 -9.46
CA LYS A 36 -30.37 5.49 -9.86
C LYS A 36 -31.35 4.31 -9.98
N GLY A 37 -32.65 4.51 -9.72
CA GLY A 37 -33.71 3.50 -9.86
C GLY A 37 -33.88 2.57 -8.66
N TYR A 38 -33.53 3.03 -7.46
CA TYR A 38 -33.58 2.26 -6.21
C TYR A 38 -34.58 2.82 -5.19
N ASP A 39 -35.83 3.04 -5.60
CA ASP A 39 -36.88 3.66 -4.78
C ASP A 39 -37.19 2.90 -3.47
N ASN A 40 -36.94 1.60 -3.48
CA ASN A 40 -37.17 0.68 -2.36
C ASN A 40 -35.95 0.49 -1.44
N VAL A 41 -34.77 0.99 -1.82
CA VAL A 41 -33.57 0.86 -1.00
C VAL A 41 -33.57 1.96 0.06
N ARG A 42 -33.47 1.54 1.33
CA ARG A 42 -33.38 2.44 2.48
C ARG A 42 -31.93 2.51 2.97
N VAL A 43 -31.40 3.71 3.06
CA VAL A 43 -30.09 4.01 3.66
C VAL A 43 -30.26 4.95 4.84
N LYS A 44 -29.22 5.11 5.64
CA LYS A 44 -29.23 6.09 6.74
C LYS A 44 -29.04 7.50 6.14
N VAL A 45 -29.97 8.40 6.45
CA VAL A 45 -29.97 9.79 5.99
C VAL A 45 -29.81 10.71 7.19
N LEU A 46 -28.82 11.60 7.13
CA LEU A 46 -28.50 12.58 8.17
C LEU A 46 -29.52 13.74 8.18
N PRO A 47 -29.61 14.51 9.29
CA PRO A 47 -30.48 15.68 9.37
C PRO A 47 -30.22 16.75 8.30
N ASP A 48 -29.01 16.82 7.76
CA ASP A 48 -28.63 17.72 6.66
C ASP A 48 -28.98 17.16 5.26
N GLY A 49 -29.70 16.03 5.21
CA GLY A 49 -30.19 15.40 3.99
C GLY A 49 -29.20 14.45 3.31
N LYS A 50 -27.94 14.39 3.74
CA LYS A 50 -26.93 13.50 3.14
C LYS A 50 -27.17 12.05 3.52
N ALA A 51 -26.97 11.14 2.57
CA ALA A 51 -26.83 9.71 2.90
C ALA A 51 -25.50 9.49 3.63
N ILE A 52 -25.48 8.60 4.62
CA ILE A 52 -24.27 8.11 5.28
C ILE A 52 -24.18 6.59 5.11
N ILE A 53 -23.08 6.15 4.49
CA ILE A 53 -22.78 4.75 4.18
C ILE A 53 -21.58 4.33 5.03
N PRO A 54 -21.77 3.51 6.09
CA PRO A 54 -20.66 3.07 6.95
C PRO A 54 -19.70 2.15 6.22
N LEU A 55 -18.40 2.31 6.50
CA LEU A 55 -17.37 1.32 6.15
C LEU A 55 -17.13 0.42 7.36
N VAL A 56 -17.12 -0.88 7.13
CA VAL A 56 -17.03 -1.90 8.18
C VAL A 56 -15.91 -2.91 7.94
N THR A 57 -15.53 -3.62 9.01
CA THR A 57 -14.77 -4.87 8.91
C THR A 57 -15.69 -6.06 8.67
N LEU A 58 -15.12 -7.24 8.38
CA LEU A 58 -15.86 -8.52 8.36
C LEU A 58 -16.55 -8.86 9.69
N LYS A 59 -16.10 -8.29 10.82
CA LYS A 59 -16.75 -8.43 12.12
C LYS A 59 -17.88 -7.40 12.35
N GLY A 60 -18.23 -6.62 11.31
CA GLY A 60 -19.23 -5.55 11.39
C GLY A 60 -18.76 -4.30 12.13
N GLU A 61 -17.46 -4.16 12.41
CA GLU A 61 -16.96 -2.99 13.14
C GLU A 61 -16.84 -1.76 12.24
N ILE A 62 -17.44 -0.64 12.63
CA ILE A 62 -17.33 0.64 11.93
C ILE A 62 -15.90 1.18 11.98
N THR A 63 -15.39 1.57 10.81
CA THR A 63 -14.03 2.10 10.59
C THR A 63 -14.01 3.47 9.92
N GLY A 64 -15.16 3.91 9.40
CA GLY A 64 -15.36 5.20 8.76
C GLY A 64 -16.72 5.24 8.09
N ALA A 65 -16.95 6.26 7.26
CA ALA A 65 -18.14 6.33 6.43
C ALA A 65 -17.90 7.19 5.19
N GLN A 66 -18.65 6.90 4.13
CA GLN A 66 -18.84 7.76 2.97
C GLN A 66 -20.17 8.50 3.13
N THR A 67 -20.18 9.80 2.85
CA THR A 67 -21.42 10.56 2.69
C THR A 67 -21.73 10.79 1.22
N ILE A 68 -23.02 10.87 0.90
CA ILE A 68 -23.52 11.15 -0.44
C ILE A 68 -24.49 12.32 -0.36
N THR A 69 -24.24 13.39 -1.11
CA THR A 69 -25.15 14.56 -1.17
C THR A 69 -26.38 14.25 -2.03
N LEU A 70 -27.40 15.12 -1.96
CA LEU A 70 -28.62 15.02 -2.77
C LEU A 70 -28.34 15.02 -4.29
N GLU A 71 -27.25 15.68 -4.69
CA GLU A 71 -26.73 15.78 -6.05
C GLU A 71 -25.93 14.53 -6.45
N GLY A 72 -25.51 13.71 -5.48
CA GLY A 72 -24.75 12.49 -5.70
C GLY A 72 -23.24 12.64 -5.49
N GLU A 73 -22.78 13.77 -4.95
CA GLU A 73 -21.36 13.94 -4.60
C GLU A 73 -21.00 13.03 -3.44
N LYS A 74 -19.97 12.21 -3.63
CA LYS A 74 -19.52 11.22 -2.65
C LYS A 74 -18.26 11.73 -1.94
N ARG A 75 -18.23 11.69 -0.62
CA ARG A 75 -17.06 12.12 0.17
C ARG A 75 -16.80 11.17 1.34
N LEU A 76 -15.55 10.81 1.54
CA LEU A 76 -15.15 10.11 2.76
C LEU A 76 -15.11 11.08 3.94
N LEU A 77 -15.58 10.65 5.11
CA LEU A 77 -15.39 11.41 6.33
C LEU A 77 -13.91 11.43 6.71
N THR A 78 -13.40 12.59 7.12
CA THR A 78 -12.01 12.78 7.55
C THR A 78 -11.63 11.78 8.64
N GLY A 79 -10.52 11.05 8.45
CA GLY A 79 -10.06 10.01 9.35
C GLY A 79 -10.66 8.61 9.09
N THR A 80 -11.46 8.43 8.03
CA THR A 80 -11.94 7.12 7.59
C THR A 80 -10.76 6.19 7.25
N LYS A 81 -10.75 5.01 7.85
CA LYS A 81 -9.78 3.95 7.53
C LYS A 81 -10.35 3.05 6.43
N LYS A 82 -10.14 3.42 5.17
CA LYS A 82 -10.72 2.75 3.99
C LYS A 82 -10.06 1.41 3.65
N VAL A 83 -8.74 1.32 3.76
CA VAL A 83 -7.94 0.19 3.24
C VAL A 83 -8.44 -1.16 3.77
N GLY A 84 -8.89 -2.04 2.87
CA GLY A 84 -9.42 -3.36 3.19
C GLY A 84 -10.75 -3.34 3.98
N LYS A 85 -11.42 -2.18 4.04
CA LYS A 85 -12.76 -1.98 4.63
C LYS A 85 -13.74 -1.65 3.52
N PHE A 86 -15.00 -1.99 3.75
CA PHE A 86 -16.00 -1.98 2.69
C PHE A 86 -17.35 -1.49 3.20
N ALA A 87 -18.18 -1.00 2.30
CA ALA A 87 -19.60 -0.80 2.56
C ALA A 87 -20.39 -2.06 2.19
N LEU A 88 -21.39 -2.39 2.99
CA LEU A 88 -22.27 -3.53 2.78
C LEU A 88 -23.45 -3.14 1.89
N ALA A 89 -23.57 -3.76 0.71
CA ALA A 89 -24.77 -3.66 -0.14
C ALA A 89 -25.78 -4.78 0.18
N SER A 90 -25.32 -5.91 0.72
CA SER A 90 -26.15 -6.97 1.29
C SER A 90 -26.07 -7.00 2.82
N LYS A 91 -26.83 -7.89 3.46
CA LYS A 91 -26.56 -8.26 4.86
C LYS A 91 -25.22 -9.00 4.94
N LEU A 92 -24.57 -8.91 6.10
CA LEU A 92 -23.41 -9.74 6.39
C LEU A 92 -23.88 -11.20 6.52
N ILE A 93 -23.15 -12.11 5.90
CA ILE A 93 -23.42 -13.55 5.89
C ILE A 93 -22.15 -14.23 6.37
N GLU A 94 -22.24 -15.11 7.36
CA GLU A 94 -21.06 -15.79 7.93
C GLU A 94 -20.42 -16.75 6.92
N GLN A 95 -21.23 -17.48 6.16
CA GLN A 95 -20.78 -18.45 5.14
C GLN A 95 -21.50 -18.18 3.82
N PRO A 96 -21.10 -17.15 3.06
CA PRO A 96 -21.73 -16.85 1.79
C PRO A 96 -21.32 -17.86 0.71
N SER A 97 -22.22 -18.12 -0.24
CA SER A 97 -21.92 -18.98 -1.41
C SER A 97 -20.88 -18.35 -2.34
N SER A 98 -20.86 -17.01 -2.38
CA SER A 98 -19.90 -16.20 -3.11
C SER A 98 -19.80 -14.81 -2.48
N VAL A 99 -18.67 -14.14 -2.70
CA VAL A 99 -18.47 -12.74 -2.34
C VAL A 99 -18.27 -11.92 -3.61
N ILE A 100 -19.15 -10.94 -3.82
CA ILE A 100 -19.09 -10.05 -4.97
C ILE A 100 -18.64 -8.67 -4.49
N ILE A 101 -17.55 -8.16 -5.06
CA ILE A 101 -16.92 -6.89 -4.69
C ILE A 101 -17.04 -5.94 -5.87
N ALA A 102 -17.77 -4.85 -5.70
CA ALA A 102 -17.87 -3.77 -6.69
C ALA A 102 -17.01 -2.58 -6.27
N GLU A 103 -16.63 -1.75 -7.23
CA GLU A 103 -15.93 -0.49 -6.95
C GLU A 103 -16.80 0.46 -6.12
N GLY A 104 -17.95 0.86 -6.67
CA GLY A 104 -18.87 1.82 -6.05
C GLY A 104 -20.10 1.20 -5.40
N PHE A 105 -20.74 1.97 -4.50
CA PHE A 105 -21.93 1.51 -3.77
C PHE A 105 -23.15 1.27 -4.68
N ALA A 106 -23.34 2.07 -5.73
CA ALA A 106 -24.43 1.84 -6.69
C ALA A 106 -24.18 0.57 -7.52
N THR A 107 -22.96 0.39 -8.06
CA THR A 107 -22.55 -0.85 -8.72
C THR A 107 -22.80 -2.06 -7.82
N ALA A 108 -22.45 -1.99 -6.52
CA ALA A 108 -22.72 -3.07 -5.57
C ALA A 108 -24.22 -3.34 -5.36
N LEU A 109 -25.08 -2.31 -5.35
CA LEU A 109 -26.54 -2.50 -5.30
C LEU A 109 -27.08 -3.16 -6.58
N ALA A 110 -26.53 -2.82 -7.75
CA ALA A 110 -26.88 -3.45 -9.02
C ALA A 110 -26.56 -4.94 -8.98
N LEU A 111 -25.34 -5.28 -8.55
CA LEU A 111 -24.89 -6.66 -8.39
C LEU A 111 -25.74 -7.40 -7.36
N LYS A 112 -26.10 -6.77 -6.23
CA LYS A 112 -27.01 -7.40 -5.26
C LYS A 112 -28.38 -7.73 -5.85
N SER A 113 -28.92 -6.92 -6.76
CA SER A 113 -30.23 -7.19 -7.39
C SER A 113 -30.24 -8.41 -8.32
N ILE A 114 -29.09 -8.78 -8.87
CA ILE A 114 -28.93 -9.93 -9.77
C ILE A 114 -28.32 -11.16 -9.10
N SER A 115 -27.81 -11.02 -7.88
CA SER A 115 -27.15 -12.09 -7.13
C SER A 115 -28.15 -12.92 -6.35
N ASP A 116 -27.77 -14.15 -6.02
CA ASP A 116 -28.54 -15.01 -5.11
C ASP A 116 -28.55 -14.44 -3.68
N ASP A 117 -29.56 -14.82 -2.89
CA ASP A 117 -29.70 -14.31 -1.52
C ASP A 117 -28.60 -14.78 -0.56
N THR A 118 -27.85 -15.82 -0.94
CA THR A 118 -26.71 -16.35 -0.20
C THR A 118 -25.38 -15.68 -0.54
N ALA A 119 -25.34 -14.77 -1.53
CA ALA A 119 -24.15 -14.02 -1.90
C ALA A 119 -23.96 -12.79 -1.00
N LEU A 120 -22.71 -12.58 -0.56
CA LEU A 120 -22.30 -11.37 0.15
C LEU A 120 -21.84 -10.33 -0.87
N VAL A 121 -22.47 -9.16 -0.90
CA VAL A 121 -22.17 -8.11 -1.89
C VAL A 121 -21.64 -6.85 -1.21
N LEU A 122 -20.43 -6.45 -1.61
CA LEU A 122 -19.61 -5.42 -0.98
C LEU A 122 -19.27 -4.31 -1.97
N SER A 123 -19.11 -3.09 -1.47
CA SER A 123 -18.53 -1.97 -2.20
C SER A 123 -17.15 -1.64 -1.61
N ALA A 124 -16.12 -1.65 -2.46
CA ALA A 124 -14.76 -1.27 -2.12
C ALA A 124 -14.58 0.25 -1.99
N ILE A 125 -15.59 1.04 -2.37
CA ILE A 125 -15.66 2.50 -2.34
C ILE A 125 -14.96 3.17 -3.53
N ASP A 126 -13.79 2.66 -3.93
CA ASP A 126 -13.04 3.07 -5.12
C ASP A 126 -12.14 1.92 -5.64
N ALA A 127 -11.66 2.06 -6.87
CA ALA A 127 -10.88 1.05 -7.58
C ALA A 127 -9.64 0.60 -6.80
N GLY A 128 -8.90 1.54 -6.21
CA GLY A 128 -7.66 1.24 -5.48
C GLY A 128 -7.86 0.37 -4.24
N ASN A 129 -9.08 0.30 -3.71
CA ASN A 129 -9.39 -0.54 -2.56
C ASN A 129 -9.90 -1.95 -2.92
N LEU A 130 -10.15 -2.25 -4.20
CA LEU A 130 -10.64 -3.57 -4.65
C LEU A 130 -9.72 -4.70 -4.19
N ILE A 131 -8.42 -4.57 -4.45
CA ILE A 131 -7.42 -5.59 -4.09
C ILE A 131 -7.32 -5.81 -2.58
N HIS A 132 -7.37 -4.73 -1.78
CA HIS A 132 -7.28 -4.84 -0.33
C HIS A 132 -8.52 -5.52 0.26
N VAL A 133 -9.72 -5.17 -0.24
CA VAL A 133 -10.96 -5.83 0.19
C VAL A 133 -10.93 -7.29 -0.24
N ALA A 134 -10.55 -7.59 -1.49
CA ALA A 134 -10.42 -8.96 -1.98
C ALA A 134 -9.49 -9.81 -1.11
N ARG A 135 -8.29 -9.31 -0.76
CA ARG A 135 -7.33 -10.00 0.10
C ARG A 135 -7.89 -10.27 1.49
N VAL A 136 -8.54 -9.29 2.11
CA VAL A 136 -9.20 -9.46 3.43
C VAL A 136 -10.26 -10.55 3.37
N ILE A 137 -11.03 -10.64 2.27
CA ILE A 137 -12.01 -11.70 2.08
C ILE A 137 -11.33 -13.06 1.90
N ARG A 138 -10.29 -13.16 1.05
CA ARG A 138 -9.58 -14.42 0.82
C ARG A 138 -8.90 -14.96 2.08
N GLU A 139 -8.30 -14.08 2.87
CA GLU A 139 -7.67 -14.46 4.15
C GLU A 139 -8.69 -15.02 5.14
N ALA A 140 -9.87 -14.39 5.23
CA ALA A 140 -10.92 -14.82 6.16
C ALA A 140 -11.75 -16.01 5.65
N MET A 141 -11.86 -16.16 4.33
CA MET A 141 -12.68 -17.19 3.66
C MET A 141 -11.87 -17.83 2.52
N PRO A 142 -10.92 -18.75 2.82
CA PRO A 142 -9.97 -19.27 1.84
C PRO A 142 -10.58 -19.93 0.61
N GLU A 143 -11.76 -20.55 0.75
CA GLU A 143 -12.41 -21.34 -0.31
C GLU A 143 -13.56 -20.60 -1.01
N VAL A 144 -13.93 -19.39 -0.56
CA VAL A 144 -15.13 -18.72 -1.12
C VAL A 144 -14.87 -18.27 -2.56
N LYS A 145 -15.90 -18.35 -3.42
CA LYS A 145 -15.84 -17.77 -4.76
C LYS A 145 -15.86 -16.25 -4.65
N ILE A 146 -14.75 -15.59 -4.96
CA ILE A 146 -14.64 -14.13 -4.98
C ILE A 146 -14.81 -13.65 -6.42
N ILE A 147 -15.72 -12.69 -6.63
CA ILE A 147 -16.01 -12.10 -7.93
C ILE A 147 -15.83 -10.58 -7.82
N ILE A 148 -15.03 -10.00 -8.70
CA ILE A 148 -14.87 -8.55 -8.84
C ILE A 148 -15.81 -8.06 -9.93
N GLY A 149 -16.82 -7.29 -9.54
CA GLY A 149 -17.72 -6.60 -10.46
C GLY A 149 -17.07 -5.30 -10.91
N ALA A 150 -16.38 -5.35 -12.05
CA ALA A 150 -15.59 -4.24 -12.58
C ALA A 150 -16.48 -3.16 -13.22
N ASP A 151 -16.05 -1.91 -13.11
CA ASP A 151 -16.57 -0.83 -13.94
C ASP A 151 -15.89 -0.89 -15.32
N ASN A 152 -16.66 -0.69 -16.39
CA ASN A 152 -16.09 -0.55 -17.71
C ASN A 152 -15.68 0.90 -17.92
N ASP A 153 -14.40 1.21 -17.78
CA ASP A 153 -13.83 2.54 -17.94
C ASP A 153 -13.23 2.79 -19.33
N LEU A 154 -13.72 2.08 -20.35
CA LEU A 154 -13.23 2.24 -21.71
C LEU A 154 -13.41 3.70 -22.18
N LEU A 155 -12.30 4.38 -22.38
CA LEU A 155 -12.26 5.74 -22.91
C LEU A 155 -12.46 5.71 -24.43
N LYS A 156 -13.16 6.71 -24.98
CA LYS A 156 -13.23 6.92 -26.43
C LYS A 156 -11.81 7.08 -26.98
N ASP A 157 -11.50 6.35 -28.05
CA ASP A 157 -10.21 6.37 -28.77
C ASP A 157 -9.00 5.83 -27.98
N SER A 158 -9.24 5.01 -26.94
CA SER A 158 -8.18 4.31 -26.21
C SER A 158 -8.54 2.84 -25.96
N ASN A 159 -7.56 1.96 -26.04
CA ASN A 159 -7.71 0.55 -25.62
C ASN A 159 -7.50 0.36 -24.11
N ILE A 160 -7.33 1.45 -23.35
CA ILE A 160 -7.11 1.40 -21.90
C ILE A 160 -8.47 1.38 -21.19
N ASN A 161 -8.66 0.38 -20.34
CA ASN A 161 -9.80 0.26 -19.44
C ASN A 161 -9.28 0.08 -18.01
N THR A 162 -9.20 1.18 -17.26
CA THR A 162 -8.61 1.20 -15.93
C THR A 162 -9.43 0.37 -14.93
N GLY A 163 -10.76 0.47 -14.97
CA GLY A 163 -11.66 -0.34 -14.13
C GLY A 163 -11.49 -1.84 -14.37
N LYS A 164 -11.31 -2.27 -15.63
CA LYS A 164 -10.95 -3.66 -15.96
C LYS A 164 -9.58 -4.04 -15.37
N ALA A 165 -8.55 -3.21 -15.55
CA ALA A 165 -7.20 -3.52 -15.10
C ALA A 165 -7.11 -3.67 -13.57
N GLU A 166 -7.74 -2.77 -12.80
CA GLU A 166 -7.77 -2.85 -11.33
C GLU A 166 -8.58 -4.07 -10.85
N ALA A 167 -9.66 -4.41 -11.54
CA ALA A 167 -10.44 -5.60 -11.23
C ALA A 167 -9.69 -6.91 -11.51
N GLU A 168 -9.01 -7.02 -12.65
CA GLU A 168 -8.16 -8.16 -12.99
C GLU A 168 -7.01 -8.31 -11.99
N LYS A 169 -6.35 -7.21 -11.61
CA LYS A 169 -5.31 -7.19 -10.58
C LYS A 169 -5.83 -7.69 -9.22
N ALA A 170 -7.00 -7.24 -8.80
CA ALA A 170 -7.61 -7.67 -7.55
C ALA A 170 -8.00 -9.16 -7.60
N ALA A 171 -8.57 -9.63 -8.71
CA ALA A 171 -8.95 -11.03 -8.90
C ALA A 171 -7.71 -11.94 -8.95
N LEU A 172 -6.65 -11.59 -9.68
CA LEU A 172 -5.39 -12.34 -9.72
C LEU A 172 -4.81 -12.55 -8.32
N ALA A 173 -4.77 -11.50 -7.51
CA ALA A 173 -4.21 -11.55 -6.15
C ALA A 173 -4.93 -12.53 -5.20
N VAL A 174 -6.13 -12.99 -5.56
CA VAL A 174 -6.95 -13.87 -4.71
C VAL A 174 -7.50 -15.08 -5.45
N ASN A 175 -6.99 -15.41 -6.65
CA ASN A 175 -7.57 -16.45 -7.49
C ASN A 175 -9.10 -16.28 -7.67
N GLY A 176 -9.50 -15.04 -7.97
CA GLY A 176 -10.88 -14.60 -8.11
C GLY A 176 -11.36 -14.58 -9.56
N TRP A 177 -12.59 -14.12 -9.74
CA TRP A 177 -13.25 -13.96 -11.03
C TRP A 177 -13.52 -12.48 -11.30
N VAL A 178 -13.66 -12.11 -12.58
CA VAL A 178 -14.02 -10.76 -13.01
C VAL A 178 -15.26 -10.82 -13.88
N ALA A 179 -16.14 -9.83 -13.76
CA ALA A 179 -17.21 -9.56 -14.71
C ALA A 179 -17.33 -8.04 -14.92
N LEU A 180 -17.41 -7.62 -16.19
CA LEU A 180 -17.58 -6.23 -16.60
C LEU A 180 -18.80 -6.10 -17.53
N PRO A 181 -19.50 -4.94 -17.53
CA PRO A 181 -20.60 -4.69 -18.46
C PRO A 181 -20.13 -4.79 -19.93
N PRO A 182 -20.88 -5.47 -20.82
CA PRO A 182 -20.51 -5.62 -22.23
C PRO A 182 -20.88 -4.39 -23.06
N THR A 183 -20.42 -3.21 -22.66
CA THR A 183 -20.70 -1.94 -23.35
C THR A 183 -19.49 -1.49 -24.18
N PRO A 184 -19.69 -0.88 -25.36
CA PRO A 184 -18.61 -0.29 -26.15
C PRO A 184 -18.16 1.08 -25.63
N HIS A 185 -18.72 1.53 -24.51
CA HIS A 185 -18.51 2.83 -23.90
C HIS A 185 -18.43 2.67 -22.38
N LYS A 186 -17.92 3.70 -21.71
CA LYS A 186 -17.85 3.73 -20.24
C LYS A 186 -19.22 3.48 -19.60
N ALA A 187 -19.33 2.44 -18.78
CA ALA A 187 -20.52 2.09 -18.02
C ALA A 187 -20.16 1.25 -16.79
N ASP A 188 -20.91 1.40 -15.71
CA ASP A 188 -20.88 0.45 -14.59
C ASP A 188 -22.05 -0.57 -14.69
N TRP A 189 -22.11 -1.54 -13.78
CA TRP A 189 -23.20 -2.51 -13.73
C TRP A 189 -24.56 -1.88 -13.36
N ASP A 190 -24.58 -0.70 -12.74
CA ASP A 190 -25.82 0.03 -12.48
C ASP A 190 -26.38 0.68 -13.74
N ASP A 191 -25.53 1.33 -14.55
CA ASP A 191 -25.89 1.90 -15.84
C ASP A 191 -26.40 0.79 -16.79
N TYR A 192 -25.68 -0.34 -16.88
CA TYR A 192 -26.12 -1.48 -17.68
C TYR A 192 -27.48 -2.04 -17.23
N ARG A 193 -27.72 -2.13 -15.91
CA ARG A 193 -29.01 -2.56 -15.36
C ARG A 193 -30.13 -1.61 -15.72
N ARG A 194 -29.89 -0.31 -15.68
CA ARG A 194 -30.90 0.70 -16.01
C ARG A 194 -31.30 0.64 -17.49
N ASP A 195 -30.34 0.36 -18.35
CA ASP A 195 -30.58 0.29 -19.80
C ASP A 195 -31.21 -1.04 -20.25
N ASN A 196 -30.87 -2.16 -19.58
CA ASN A 196 -31.22 -3.51 -20.06
C ASN A 196 -32.18 -4.28 -19.14
N GLY A 197 -32.40 -3.81 -17.91
CA GLY A 197 -33.21 -4.52 -16.90
C GLY A 197 -32.43 -5.58 -16.11
N VAL A 198 -33.04 -6.10 -15.05
CA VAL A 198 -32.41 -6.99 -14.06
C VAL A 198 -32.06 -8.34 -14.67
N GLU A 199 -32.97 -8.93 -15.44
CA GLU A 199 -32.82 -10.27 -16.02
C GLU A 199 -31.69 -10.31 -17.06
N ALA A 200 -31.65 -9.33 -17.97
CA ALA A 200 -30.58 -9.22 -18.96
C ALA A 200 -29.22 -8.96 -18.30
N THR A 201 -29.19 -8.18 -17.23
CA THR A 201 -27.98 -7.92 -16.43
C THR A 201 -27.49 -9.19 -15.74
N ARG A 202 -28.39 -9.97 -15.13
CA ARG A 202 -28.06 -11.25 -14.50
C ARG A 202 -27.45 -12.23 -15.52
N LYS A 203 -28.07 -12.32 -16.69
CA LYS A 203 -27.58 -13.17 -17.79
C LYS A 203 -26.18 -12.74 -18.22
N ALA A 204 -26.00 -11.46 -18.55
CA ALA A 204 -24.71 -10.93 -18.98
C ALA A 204 -23.62 -11.10 -17.91
N PHE A 205 -23.93 -10.82 -16.64
CA PHE A 205 -23.00 -10.98 -15.54
C PHE A 205 -22.49 -12.42 -15.44
N ASN A 206 -23.38 -13.41 -15.51
CA ASN A 206 -23.00 -14.82 -15.40
C ASN A 206 -22.25 -15.35 -16.62
N GLU A 207 -22.62 -14.92 -17.83
CA GLU A 207 -21.98 -15.35 -19.09
C GLU A 207 -20.58 -14.74 -19.27
N LEU A 208 -20.33 -13.56 -18.69
CA LEU A 208 -19.07 -12.82 -18.82
C LEU A 208 -18.11 -13.01 -17.65
N LEU A 209 -18.37 -13.98 -16.77
CA LEU A 209 -17.43 -14.35 -15.71
C LEU A 209 -16.21 -15.05 -16.31
N TYR A 210 -15.03 -14.53 -16.02
CA TYR A 210 -13.75 -15.17 -16.36
C TYR A 210 -12.77 -15.05 -15.19
N GLN A 211 -11.81 -15.98 -15.14
CA GLN A 211 -10.64 -15.82 -14.29
C GLN A 211 -9.53 -15.19 -15.13
N PRO A 212 -8.93 -14.07 -14.69
CA PRO A 212 -7.76 -13.55 -15.36
C PRO A 212 -6.60 -14.54 -15.21
N GLU A 213 -5.86 -14.76 -16.29
CA GLU A 213 -4.63 -15.54 -16.25
C GLU A 213 -3.45 -14.61 -15.94
N GLU A 214 -2.49 -15.07 -15.14
CA GLU A 214 -1.19 -14.42 -15.07
C GLU A 214 -0.58 -14.45 -16.47
N GLN A 215 -0.56 -13.29 -17.14
CA GLN A 215 0.29 -13.15 -18.29
C GLN A 215 1.73 -13.25 -17.78
N ALA A 216 2.36 -14.41 -17.96
CA ALA A 216 3.82 -14.49 -18.06
C ALA A 216 4.24 -13.34 -18.99
N PRO A 217 5.30 -12.56 -18.67
CA PRO A 217 5.61 -11.32 -19.35
C PRO A 217 5.65 -11.57 -20.85
N ASN A 218 4.55 -11.21 -21.53
CA ASN A 218 4.34 -11.69 -22.87
C ASN A 218 5.22 -10.83 -23.76
N LYS A 219 6.23 -11.50 -24.34
CA LYS A 219 6.97 -11.07 -25.51
C LYS A 219 6.01 -10.34 -26.45
N ALA A 220 6.42 -9.15 -26.85
CA ALA A 220 5.75 -8.37 -27.89
C ALA A 220 5.39 -9.28 -29.09
N PRO A 221 4.25 -9.05 -29.77
CA PRO A 221 3.80 -9.92 -30.83
C PRO A 221 4.85 -10.00 -31.94
N ASN A 222 5.33 -11.21 -32.22
CA ASN A 222 6.08 -11.52 -33.43
C ASN A 222 5.22 -11.11 -34.63
N THR A 223 5.66 -10.06 -35.33
CA THR A 223 5.33 -9.91 -36.75
C THR A 223 6.56 -10.36 -37.50
N GLU A 224 6.45 -11.53 -38.14
CA GLU A 224 7.47 -12.10 -38.99
C GLU A 224 7.84 -11.12 -40.10
N ASN A 225 9.12 -10.75 -40.16
CA ASN A 225 9.91 -10.76 -41.37
C ASN A 225 11.38 -10.66 -40.98
N GLY A 226 12.11 -11.76 -41.20
CA GLY A 226 13.51 -11.89 -40.88
C GLY A 226 14.36 -10.84 -41.60
N LYS A 227 14.94 -9.92 -40.83
CA LYS A 227 16.22 -9.31 -41.13
C LYS A 227 17.00 -9.20 -39.83
N THR A 228 18.10 -9.93 -39.77
CA THR A 228 19.22 -9.70 -38.87
C THR A 228 19.54 -8.20 -38.90
N LEU A 229 19.23 -7.48 -37.82
CA LEU A 229 19.65 -6.09 -37.64
C LEU A 229 20.79 -6.08 -36.63
N ASP A 230 21.96 -6.21 -37.21
CA ASP A 230 23.24 -5.71 -36.74
C ASP A 230 23.09 -4.46 -35.83
N LEU A 231 23.54 -4.59 -34.57
CA LEU A 231 23.52 -3.53 -33.54
C LEU A 231 24.56 -2.43 -33.80
N SER A 232 25.13 -2.37 -35.00
CA SER A 232 26.13 -1.38 -35.40
C SER A 232 25.70 -0.45 -36.55
N ASN A 233 24.43 0.00 -36.56
CA ASN A 233 24.01 1.31 -37.10
C ASN A 233 22.49 1.43 -37.12
N SER A 234 21.91 2.13 -36.15
CA SER A 234 20.56 2.69 -36.31
C SER A 234 20.58 4.19 -36.00
N LYS A 235 20.15 4.97 -36.99
CA LYS A 235 19.84 6.40 -36.83
C LYS A 235 18.83 6.59 -35.68
N PRO A 236 18.88 7.71 -34.96
CA PRO A 236 18.23 7.86 -33.66
C PRO A 236 16.72 7.69 -33.79
N LYS A 237 16.13 6.79 -33.00
CA LYS A 237 14.70 6.87 -32.64
C LYS A 237 14.51 8.27 -32.08
N LYS A 238 13.68 9.10 -32.73
CA LYS A 238 13.32 10.43 -32.23
C LYS A 238 12.75 10.25 -30.82
N THR A 239 13.57 10.50 -29.80
CA THR A 239 13.13 10.73 -28.43
C THR A 239 12.25 11.96 -28.48
N LEU A 240 10.98 11.80 -28.11
CA LEU A 240 10.08 12.93 -27.97
C LEU A 240 10.70 13.92 -26.98
N PRO A 241 10.62 15.23 -27.24
CA PRO A 241 10.94 16.24 -26.24
C PRO A 241 10.19 15.97 -24.93
N LEU A 242 10.80 16.25 -23.79
CA LEU A 242 10.21 15.96 -22.48
C LEU A 242 8.83 16.62 -22.29
N SER A 243 8.63 17.79 -22.91
CA SER A 243 7.37 18.52 -22.97
C SER A 243 6.26 17.83 -23.77
N GLN A 244 6.62 16.94 -24.71
CA GLN A 244 5.70 16.18 -25.55
C GLN A 244 5.44 14.76 -25.05
N MET A 245 6.20 14.30 -24.04
CA MET A 245 5.99 13.00 -23.42
C MET A 245 4.66 12.94 -22.66
N GLY A 246 4.06 11.76 -22.57
CA GLY A 246 2.98 11.47 -21.63
C GLY A 246 3.48 11.47 -20.18
N ALA A 247 2.55 11.52 -19.21
CA ALA A 247 2.91 11.48 -17.79
C ALA A 247 3.64 10.18 -17.41
N SER A 248 3.21 9.03 -17.95
CA SER A 248 3.87 7.73 -17.74
C SER A 248 5.29 7.70 -18.29
N GLN A 249 5.51 8.23 -19.50
CA GLN A 249 6.82 8.32 -20.15
C GLN A 249 7.78 9.23 -19.37
N ARG A 250 7.30 10.36 -18.85
CA ARG A 250 8.10 11.19 -17.94
C ARG A 250 8.43 10.45 -16.64
N GLY A 251 7.48 9.67 -16.12
CA GLY A 251 7.70 8.77 -14.99
C GLY A 251 8.79 7.74 -15.29
N GLU A 252 8.82 7.13 -16.48
CA GLU A 252 9.87 6.20 -16.91
C GLU A 252 11.25 6.87 -16.97
N VAL A 253 11.33 8.10 -17.48
CA VAL A 253 12.58 8.89 -17.47
C VAL A 253 13.06 9.12 -16.04
N LEU A 254 12.14 9.45 -15.12
CA LEU A 254 12.47 9.63 -13.71
C LEU A 254 12.91 8.30 -13.08
N LEU A 255 12.25 7.18 -13.36
CA LEU A 255 12.66 5.85 -12.91
C LEU A 255 14.07 5.48 -13.38
N HIS A 256 14.38 5.78 -14.65
CA HIS A 256 15.69 5.53 -15.22
C HIS A 256 16.79 6.39 -14.58
N ARG A 257 16.47 7.61 -14.14
CA ARG A 257 17.40 8.46 -13.36
C ARG A 257 17.83 7.80 -12.04
N TYR A 258 16.97 6.98 -11.46
CA TYR A 258 17.23 6.17 -10.27
C TYR A 258 17.68 4.73 -10.61
N GLY A 259 18.10 4.44 -11.84
CA GLY A 259 18.58 3.11 -12.23
C GLY A 259 17.52 2.00 -12.25
N GLY A 260 16.23 2.33 -12.11
CA GLY A 260 15.17 1.33 -11.92
C GLY A 260 15.04 0.80 -10.48
N ASP A 261 15.69 1.45 -9.52
CA ASP A 261 15.80 0.99 -8.13
C ASP A 261 14.81 1.64 -7.17
N LEU A 262 13.65 2.03 -7.69
CA LEU A 262 12.54 2.56 -6.90
C LEU A 262 11.50 1.47 -6.60
N ALA A 263 10.92 1.52 -5.41
CA ALA A 263 9.79 0.69 -5.00
C ALA A 263 8.79 1.50 -4.17
N LEU A 264 7.54 1.06 -4.11
CA LEU A 264 6.46 1.75 -3.40
C LEU A 264 6.07 0.99 -2.13
N GLU A 265 6.05 1.66 -0.99
CA GLU A 265 5.50 1.11 0.25
C GLU A 265 3.96 1.17 0.22
N GLU A 266 3.31 0.01 0.28
CA GLU A 266 1.85 -0.14 0.05
C GLU A 266 0.98 0.65 1.06
N LEU A 267 1.43 0.81 2.30
CA LEU A 267 0.62 1.44 3.36
C LEU A 267 0.68 2.97 3.35
N THR A 268 1.83 3.53 2.98
CA THR A 268 2.13 4.96 3.09
C THR A 268 2.21 5.64 1.72
N GLU A 269 2.23 4.85 0.64
CA GLU A 269 2.55 5.29 -0.73
C GLU A 269 3.90 6.02 -0.81
N LEU A 270 4.80 5.76 0.14
CA LEU A 270 6.13 6.34 0.18
C LEU A 270 7.04 5.55 -0.75
N VAL A 271 7.70 6.27 -1.66
CA VAL A 271 8.67 5.67 -2.57
C VAL A 271 9.96 5.44 -1.81
N HIS A 272 10.59 4.30 -2.04
CA HIS A 272 11.90 3.97 -1.52
C HIS A 272 12.87 3.74 -2.67
N PHE A 273 14.08 4.27 -2.53
CA PHE A 273 15.19 4.04 -3.44
C PHE A 273 16.18 3.08 -2.81
N TYR A 274 16.55 2.03 -3.53
CA TYR A 274 17.60 1.11 -3.14
C TYR A 274 18.97 1.65 -3.57
N ASP A 275 19.82 1.99 -2.60
CA ASP A 275 21.14 2.61 -2.85
C ASP A 275 22.29 1.60 -3.04
N GLY A 276 21.96 0.30 -3.14
CA GLY A 276 22.93 -0.80 -3.18
C GLY A 276 23.15 -1.47 -1.82
N THR A 277 22.72 -0.85 -0.72
CA THR A 277 22.83 -1.39 0.64
C THR A 277 21.47 -1.43 1.32
N MET A 278 20.70 -0.34 1.26
CA MET A 278 19.42 -0.19 1.94
C MET A 278 18.39 0.58 1.11
N CYS A 279 17.12 0.41 1.47
CA CYS A 279 15.98 1.13 0.92
C CYS A 279 15.78 2.44 1.69
N ARG A 280 16.07 3.58 1.04
CA ARG A 280 15.90 4.91 1.60
C ARG A 280 14.56 5.52 1.18
N PRO A 281 13.76 6.05 2.11
CA PRO A 281 12.53 6.74 1.73
C PRO A 281 12.83 8.02 0.93
N ILE A 282 12.05 8.26 -0.12
CA ILE A 282 12.05 9.45 -0.95
C ILE A 282 10.63 10.02 -0.97
N THR A 283 10.51 11.29 -0.62
CA THR A 283 9.23 12.00 -0.64
C THR A 283 8.84 12.41 -2.06
N ASP A 284 7.54 12.59 -2.28
CA ASP A 284 7.02 13.11 -3.55
C ASP A 284 7.65 14.44 -3.93
N ARG A 285 7.95 15.28 -2.93
CA ARG A 285 8.61 16.56 -3.15
C ARG A 285 10.03 16.39 -3.68
N GLU A 286 10.77 15.39 -3.21
CA GLU A 286 12.11 15.07 -3.71
C GLU A 286 12.03 14.49 -5.13
N LEU A 287 11.10 13.57 -5.40
CA LEU A 287 10.86 13.06 -6.75
C LEU A 287 10.47 14.18 -7.73
N MET A 288 9.62 15.11 -7.31
CA MET A 288 9.25 16.28 -8.11
C MET A 288 10.46 17.19 -8.38
N ARG A 289 11.35 17.38 -7.40
CA ARG A 289 12.58 18.17 -7.59
C ARG A 289 13.53 17.50 -8.59
N GLU A 290 13.68 16.18 -8.53
CA GLU A 290 14.46 15.45 -9.51
C GLU A 290 13.83 15.52 -10.90
N MET A 291 12.51 15.41 -11.01
CA MET A 291 11.82 15.60 -12.28
C MET A 291 12.04 17.00 -12.85
N VAL A 292 12.04 18.04 -12.01
CA VAL A 292 12.38 19.40 -12.44
C VAL A 292 13.83 19.48 -12.95
N ALA A 293 14.78 18.81 -12.28
CA ALA A 293 16.16 18.74 -12.74
C ALA A 293 16.26 18.08 -14.13
N VAL A 294 15.50 16.99 -14.37
CA VAL A 294 15.41 16.35 -15.70
C VAL A 294 14.93 17.34 -16.78
N PHE A 295 13.91 18.14 -16.50
CA PHE A 295 13.42 19.15 -17.46
C PHE A 295 14.46 20.24 -17.73
N ILE A 296 15.14 20.75 -16.69
CA ILE A 296 16.18 21.78 -16.81
C ILE A 296 17.37 21.27 -17.62
N GLU A 297 17.84 20.05 -17.34
CA GLU A 297 18.95 19.42 -18.07
C GLU A 297 18.61 19.17 -19.55
N ALA A 298 17.33 18.93 -19.85
CA ALA A 298 16.84 18.78 -21.21
C ALA A 298 16.59 20.13 -21.92
N ASP A 299 16.81 21.28 -21.27
CA ASP A 299 16.46 22.63 -21.75
C ASP A 299 14.97 22.76 -22.15
N GLU A 300 14.09 22.10 -21.40
CA GLU A 300 12.65 22.01 -21.68
C GLU A 300 11.81 22.71 -20.59
N PRO A 301 10.73 23.42 -20.96
CA PRO A 301 9.83 24.02 -19.98
C PRO A 301 9.04 22.96 -19.23
N TYR A 302 8.73 23.23 -17.97
CA TYR A 302 7.89 22.38 -17.12
C TYR A 302 6.75 23.16 -16.47
N THR A 303 5.72 22.42 -16.06
CA THR A 303 4.64 22.95 -15.24
C THR A 303 4.54 22.14 -13.96
N SER A 304 4.08 22.75 -12.87
CA SER A 304 3.86 22.06 -11.60
C SER A 304 2.97 20.81 -11.76
N LYS A 305 1.88 20.94 -12.54
CA LYS A 305 0.98 19.82 -12.85
C LYS A 305 1.65 18.73 -13.70
N GLY A 306 2.50 19.11 -14.66
CA GLY A 306 3.25 18.16 -15.50
C GLY A 306 4.28 17.35 -14.71
N VAL A 307 4.92 18.00 -13.73
CA VAL A 307 5.86 17.37 -12.79
C VAL A 307 5.12 16.44 -11.82
N GLN A 308 4.05 16.92 -11.18
CA GLN A 308 3.25 16.10 -10.27
C GLN A 308 2.69 14.86 -10.98
N SER A 309 2.09 15.03 -12.17
CA SER A 309 1.56 13.90 -12.95
C SER A 309 2.61 12.88 -13.35
N ALA A 310 3.88 13.30 -13.55
CA ALA A 310 4.97 12.37 -13.82
C ALA A 310 5.32 11.52 -12.59
N VAL A 311 5.32 12.13 -11.38
CA VAL A 311 5.54 11.41 -10.12
C VAL A 311 4.36 10.48 -9.81
N ASP A 312 3.13 10.94 -10.00
CA ASP A 312 1.93 10.10 -9.81
C ASP A 312 1.96 8.89 -10.77
N ALA A 313 2.29 9.14 -12.04
CA ALA A 313 2.38 8.07 -13.03
C ALA A 313 3.58 7.14 -12.80
N LEU A 314 4.68 7.63 -12.24
CA LEU A 314 5.81 6.82 -11.79
C LEU A 314 5.36 5.85 -10.70
N LYS A 315 4.71 6.35 -9.64
CA LYS A 315 4.27 5.52 -8.50
C LYS A 315 3.39 4.34 -8.93
N LEU A 316 2.52 4.56 -9.91
CA LEU A 316 1.67 3.49 -10.47
C LEU A 316 2.46 2.37 -11.15
N GLN A 317 3.69 2.65 -11.61
CA GLN A 317 4.56 1.69 -12.30
C GLN A 317 5.57 1.01 -11.36
N LEU A 318 5.72 1.50 -10.12
CA LEU A 318 6.73 0.97 -9.21
C LEU A 318 6.34 -0.41 -8.65
N PRO A 319 7.31 -1.32 -8.47
CA PRO A 319 7.09 -2.55 -7.72
C PRO A 319 6.74 -2.22 -6.27
N LEU A 320 5.84 -3.00 -5.67
CA LEU A 320 5.49 -2.84 -4.26
C LEU A 320 6.59 -3.46 -3.38
N MET A 321 6.95 -2.76 -2.29
CA MET A 321 7.80 -3.32 -1.25
C MET A 321 7.07 -4.45 -0.53
N SER A 322 7.67 -5.63 -0.46
CA SER A 322 7.17 -6.68 0.43
C SER A 322 7.58 -6.36 1.88
N LYS A 323 6.99 -7.08 2.83
CA LYS A 323 7.30 -6.90 4.25
C LYS A 323 8.82 -7.12 4.48
N PRO A 324 9.52 -6.19 5.17
CA PRO A 324 10.92 -6.40 5.52
C PRO A 324 11.10 -7.69 6.32
N ILE A 325 12.16 -8.44 6.02
CA ILE A 325 12.46 -9.69 6.72
C ILE A 325 12.83 -9.36 8.17
N SER A 326 12.16 -9.99 9.15
CA SER A 326 12.27 -9.62 10.57
C SER A 326 13.41 -10.29 11.34
N ASN A 327 14.28 -11.05 10.66
CA ASN A 327 15.35 -11.86 11.28
C ASN A 327 16.71 -11.65 10.60
N ILE A 328 16.97 -10.43 10.12
CA ILE A 328 18.25 -10.08 9.48
C ILE A 328 18.89 -8.87 10.17
N ILE A 329 20.22 -8.83 10.16
CA ILE A 329 21.01 -7.68 10.61
C ILE A 329 21.77 -7.11 9.41
N GLY A 330 21.57 -5.83 9.11
CA GLY A 330 22.26 -5.13 8.04
C GLY A 330 23.64 -4.63 8.47
N PHE A 331 24.68 -5.03 7.75
CA PHE A 331 26.06 -4.55 7.87
C PHE A 331 26.47 -3.80 6.60
N LYS A 332 27.58 -3.07 6.66
CA LYS A 332 28.12 -2.33 5.50
C LYS A 332 28.41 -3.22 4.28
N ASN A 333 28.78 -4.48 4.50
CA ASN A 333 29.22 -5.42 3.46
C ASN A 333 28.25 -6.57 3.19
N GLY A 334 27.03 -6.51 3.73
CA GLY A 334 26.04 -7.57 3.56
C GLY A 334 25.07 -7.65 4.73
N ILE A 335 24.36 -8.77 4.82
CA ILE A 335 23.42 -9.03 5.90
C ILE A 335 23.76 -10.34 6.61
N PHE A 336 23.43 -10.41 7.90
CA PHE A 336 23.48 -11.65 8.67
C PHE A 336 22.06 -12.18 8.90
N ASP A 337 21.79 -13.39 8.43
CA ASP A 337 20.51 -14.10 8.63
C ASP A 337 20.54 -14.81 9.98
N LEU A 338 19.69 -14.38 10.91
CA LEU A 338 19.63 -14.92 12.27
C LEU A 338 18.97 -16.30 12.34
N GLU A 339 18.14 -16.67 11.36
CA GLU A 339 17.54 -18.01 11.32
C GLU A 339 18.55 -19.04 10.82
N LYS A 340 19.30 -18.69 9.79
CA LYS A 340 20.30 -19.59 9.18
C LYS A 340 21.66 -19.53 9.86
N GLY A 341 21.96 -18.44 10.56
CA GLY A 341 23.27 -18.21 11.15
C GLY A 341 24.36 -17.93 10.11
N GLU A 342 23.99 -17.35 8.96
CA GLU A 342 24.87 -17.16 7.80
C GLU A 342 24.94 -15.71 7.37
N PHE A 343 26.11 -15.30 6.88
CA PHE A 343 26.33 -13.99 6.27
C PHE A 343 26.25 -14.07 4.75
N ARG A 344 25.55 -13.12 4.11
CA ARG A 344 25.42 -13.04 2.66
C ARG A 344 25.45 -11.60 2.16
N ALA A 345 25.66 -11.41 0.86
CA ALA A 345 25.55 -10.11 0.22
C ALA A 345 24.13 -9.53 0.34
N HIS A 346 24.03 -8.20 0.20
CA HIS A 346 22.75 -7.49 0.16
C HIS A 346 21.90 -7.97 -1.03
N ASP A 347 20.59 -8.05 -0.80
CA ASP A 347 19.61 -8.23 -1.85
C ASP A 347 18.54 -7.14 -1.73
N ARG A 348 18.19 -6.52 -2.87
CA ARG A 348 17.14 -5.48 -2.93
C ARG A 348 15.77 -5.98 -2.45
N HIS A 349 15.51 -7.28 -2.53
CA HIS A 349 14.24 -7.89 -2.12
C HIS A 349 14.16 -8.15 -0.61
N ASP A 350 15.24 -7.89 0.13
CA ASP A 350 15.22 -7.93 1.61
C ASP A 350 14.52 -6.71 2.22
N TRP A 351 14.38 -5.64 1.42
CA TRP A 351 13.78 -4.36 1.81
C TRP A 351 14.39 -3.81 3.11
N LEU A 352 15.71 -3.94 3.23
CA LEU A 352 16.46 -3.49 4.38
C LEU A 352 16.36 -1.97 4.49
N VAL A 353 15.66 -1.49 5.52
CA VAL A 353 15.49 -0.03 5.77
C VAL A 353 16.55 0.54 6.71
N VAL A 354 17.31 -0.33 7.37
CA VAL A 354 18.33 0.04 8.36
C VAL A 354 19.55 -0.84 8.17
N SER A 355 20.72 -0.22 8.03
CA SER A 355 22.02 -0.88 8.06
C SER A 355 22.93 -0.18 9.06
N ASN A 356 23.77 -0.93 9.75
CA ASN A 356 24.87 -0.34 10.50
C ASN A 356 26.07 -0.08 9.56
N ASP A 357 26.96 0.83 9.98
CA ASP A 357 28.17 1.20 9.22
C ASP A 357 29.35 0.22 9.46
N ILE A 358 29.10 -0.91 10.11
CA ILE A 358 30.12 -1.88 10.54
C ILE A 358 30.32 -2.92 9.45
N THR A 359 31.57 -3.31 9.22
CA THR A 359 31.88 -4.45 8.32
C THR A 359 31.82 -5.73 9.12
N PHE A 360 30.98 -6.68 8.69
CA PHE A 360 30.93 -8.01 9.26
C PHE A 360 32.21 -8.79 8.92
N THR A 361 32.75 -9.47 9.92
CA THR A 361 33.87 -10.41 9.80
C THR A 361 33.47 -11.74 10.44
N HIS A 362 33.92 -12.85 9.84
CA HIS A 362 33.74 -14.17 10.46
C HIS A 362 34.57 -14.29 11.73
N ALA A 363 34.08 -15.07 12.68
CA ALA A 363 34.77 -15.31 13.93
C ALA A 363 36.11 -16.01 13.70
N GLU A 364 37.18 -15.50 14.33
CA GLU A 364 38.49 -16.14 14.30
C GLU A 364 38.54 -17.34 15.28
N ALA A 365 39.42 -18.30 15.01
CA ALA A 365 39.57 -19.47 15.88
C ALA A 365 40.05 -19.04 17.28
N GLY A 366 39.24 -19.33 18.30
CA GLY A 366 39.54 -18.91 19.68
C GLY A 366 39.20 -17.45 19.99
N GLU A 367 38.41 -16.80 19.13
CA GLU A 367 37.94 -15.43 19.38
C GLU A 367 37.13 -15.33 20.68
N THR A 368 37.48 -14.35 21.50
CA THR A 368 36.73 -14.00 22.71
C THR A 368 36.64 -12.49 22.84
N LEU A 369 35.59 -12.00 23.52
CA LEU A 369 35.46 -10.57 23.81
C LEU A 369 36.68 -10.02 24.58
N ALA A 370 37.26 -10.81 25.49
CA ALA A 370 38.39 -10.37 26.30
C ALA A 370 39.65 -10.11 25.45
N THR A 371 39.86 -10.90 24.40
CA THR A 371 41.05 -10.84 23.56
C THR A 371 40.87 -9.98 22.30
N HIS A 372 39.67 -10.00 21.70
CA HIS A 372 39.40 -9.37 20.40
C HIS A 372 38.53 -8.09 20.51
N ALA A 373 37.91 -7.86 21.67
CA ALA A 373 37.19 -6.62 21.97
C ALA A 373 37.53 -6.10 23.39
N PRO A 374 38.81 -5.90 23.74
CA PRO A 374 39.24 -5.69 25.12
C PRO A 374 38.61 -4.45 25.78
N ASN A 375 38.37 -3.39 25.00
CA ASN A 375 37.72 -2.17 25.51
C ASN A 375 36.23 -2.41 25.83
N PHE A 376 35.52 -3.12 24.94
CA PHE A 376 34.12 -3.50 25.17
C PHE A 376 34.00 -4.45 26.35
N TRP A 377 34.93 -5.40 26.48
CA TRP A 377 35.00 -6.32 27.61
C TRP A 377 35.22 -5.60 28.95
N GLN A 378 36.14 -4.64 29.01
CA GLN A 378 36.35 -3.81 30.20
C GLN A 378 35.11 -2.99 30.56
N TRP A 379 34.49 -2.36 29.56
CA TRP A 379 33.24 -1.62 29.75
C TRP A 379 32.12 -2.53 30.27
N LEU A 380 31.90 -3.69 29.67
CA LEU A 380 30.86 -4.64 30.05
C LEU A 380 31.05 -5.13 31.49
N ASN A 381 32.30 -5.44 31.87
CA ASN A 381 32.64 -5.82 33.24
C ASN A 381 32.32 -4.70 34.24
N ARG A 382 32.68 -3.46 33.92
CA ARG A 382 32.42 -2.30 34.78
C ARG A 382 30.92 -2.02 34.88
N ALA A 383 30.20 -1.99 33.76
CA ALA A 383 28.76 -1.74 33.70
C ALA A 383 27.95 -2.79 34.47
N ALA A 384 28.40 -4.05 34.43
CA ALA A 384 27.79 -5.14 35.17
C ALA A 384 28.27 -5.26 36.63
N ALA A 385 29.19 -4.41 37.10
CA ALA A 385 29.86 -4.57 38.41
C ALA A 385 30.44 -5.99 38.61
N HIS A 386 31.05 -6.53 37.55
CA HIS A 386 31.61 -7.89 37.46
C HIS A 386 30.61 -9.05 37.62
N ASP A 387 29.31 -8.79 37.76
CA ASP A 387 28.25 -9.79 37.89
C ASP A 387 27.93 -10.45 36.54
N SER A 388 28.11 -11.77 36.44
CA SER A 388 27.88 -12.52 35.19
C SER A 388 26.44 -12.45 34.68
N ARG A 389 25.44 -12.49 35.58
CA ARG A 389 24.03 -12.43 35.19
C ARG A 389 23.63 -11.06 34.67
N LYS A 390 24.23 -9.99 35.22
CA LYS A 390 24.07 -8.63 34.69
C LYS A 390 24.72 -8.49 33.31
N LYS A 391 25.88 -9.11 33.07
CA LYS A 391 26.53 -9.11 31.74
C LYS A 391 25.62 -9.74 30.69
N GLU A 392 25.06 -10.92 30.98
CA GLU A 392 24.13 -11.60 30.05
C GLU A 392 22.92 -10.73 29.72
N ARG A 393 22.35 -10.03 30.70
CA ARG A 393 21.22 -9.11 30.48
C ARG A 393 21.61 -7.92 29.60
N ILE A 394 22.79 -7.34 29.80
CA ILE A 394 23.30 -6.25 28.97
C ILE A 394 23.54 -6.75 27.53
N LEU A 395 24.14 -7.93 27.37
CA LEU A 395 24.36 -8.53 26.04
C LEU A 395 23.04 -8.85 25.33
N ALA A 396 22.05 -9.39 26.04
CA ALA A 396 20.72 -9.60 25.49
C ALA A 396 20.06 -8.29 25.05
N ALA A 397 20.23 -7.22 25.83
CA ALA A 397 19.76 -5.88 25.47
C ALA A 397 20.41 -5.37 24.17
N LEU A 398 21.73 -5.45 24.09
CA LEU A 398 22.49 -5.04 22.91
C LEU A 398 22.11 -5.87 21.69
N PHE A 399 21.90 -7.18 21.86
CA PHE A 399 21.44 -8.06 20.80
C PHE A 399 20.04 -7.69 20.31
N MET A 400 19.09 -7.38 21.19
CA MET A 400 17.76 -6.92 20.78
C MET A 400 17.81 -5.62 19.96
N VAL A 401 18.70 -4.68 20.34
CA VAL A 401 18.93 -3.45 19.58
C VAL A 401 19.57 -3.75 18.22
N LEU A 402 20.60 -4.59 18.18
CA LEU A 402 21.27 -5.02 16.95
C LEU A 402 20.32 -5.74 15.98
N ALA A 403 19.42 -6.58 16.51
CA ALA A 403 18.39 -7.29 15.76
C ALA A 403 17.16 -6.41 15.44
N ASN A 404 17.26 -5.09 15.67
CA ASN A 404 16.22 -4.10 15.37
C ASN A 404 14.83 -4.45 15.95
N ARG A 405 14.80 -5.03 17.15
CA ARG A 405 13.55 -5.39 17.83
C ARG A 405 12.93 -4.19 18.52
N TYR A 406 11.88 -3.60 17.94
CA TYR A 406 11.21 -2.39 18.47
C TYR A 406 10.54 -2.54 19.84
N ASP A 407 10.40 -3.76 20.36
CA ASP A 407 9.73 -4.06 21.61
C ASP A 407 10.68 -4.22 22.81
N TRP A 408 11.99 -3.99 22.64
CA TRP A 408 12.99 -4.13 23.72
C TRP A 408 12.65 -3.27 24.97
N GLN A 409 11.99 -2.14 24.77
CA GLN A 409 11.49 -1.25 25.84
C GLN A 409 10.42 -1.90 26.74
N LEU A 410 9.75 -2.98 26.31
CA LEU A 410 8.82 -3.75 27.14
C LEU A 410 9.54 -4.67 28.13
N PHE A 411 10.82 -4.96 27.89
CA PHE A 411 11.59 -5.96 28.62
C PHE A 411 12.73 -5.36 29.46
N LEU A 412 13.10 -4.11 29.18
CA LEU A 412 14.27 -3.47 29.77
C LEU A 412 13.94 -2.11 30.35
N GLU A 413 14.29 -1.94 31.62
CA GLU A 413 14.33 -0.65 32.28
C GLU A 413 15.79 -0.23 32.47
N ILE A 414 16.18 0.88 31.84
CA ILE A 414 17.55 1.41 31.93
C ILE A 414 17.57 2.53 32.96
N THR A 415 17.99 2.22 34.19
CA THR A 415 18.17 3.20 35.25
C THR A 415 19.65 3.55 35.38
N VAL A 416 19.99 4.83 35.18
CA VAL A 416 21.36 5.34 35.37
C VAL A 416 21.28 6.57 36.25
N ALA A 417 21.96 6.53 37.42
CA ALA A 417 22.19 7.70 38.26
C ALA A 417 22.98 8.74 37.44
N GLY A 418 22.59 10.02 37.49
CA GLY A 418 23.08 11.07 36.58
C GLY A 418 24.61 11.03 36.33
N GLY A 419 25.02 11.01 35.06
CA GLY A 419 26.42 10.88 34.64
C GLY A 419 26.61 10.39 33.19
N SER A 420 27.87 10.16 32.79
CA SER A 420 28.33 9.84 31.41
C SER A 420 27.89 8.47 30.85
N GLY A 421 27.37 7.58 31.70
CA GLY A 421 26.97 6.22 31.27
C GLY A 421 25.80 6.20 30.30
N LYS A 422 24.91 7.20 30.33
CA LYS A 422 23.78 7.31 29.39
C LYS A 422 24.23 7.63 27.96
N SER A 423 25.18 8.57 27.81
CA SER A 423 25.70 8.95 26.49
C SER A 423 26.44 7.79 25.83
N VAL A 424 27.31 7.09 26.57
CA VAL A 424 28.04 5.92 26.05
C VAL A 424 27.08 4.81 25.60
N LEU A 425 26.01 4.54 26.36
CA LEU A 425 25.02 3.54 25.97
C LEU A 425 24.23 3.97 24.71
N SER A 426 23.87 5.25 24.63
CA SER A 426 23.21 5.84 23.46
C SER A 426 24.09 5.72 22.19
N ASP A 427 25.39 5.98 22.33
CA ASP A 427 26.36 5.85 21.24
C ASP A 427 26.50 4.39 20.78
N ILE A 428 26.54 3.44 21.72
CA ILE A 428 26.55 2.01 21.41
C ILE A 428 25.27 1.59 20.70
N PHE A 429 24.10 2.03 21.15
CA PHE A 429 22.84 1.73 20.47
C PHE A 429 22.78 2.30 19.06
N THR A 430 23.27 3.53 18.87
CA THR A 430 23.37 4.17 17.55
C THR A 430 24.34 3.42 16.63
N LEU A 431 25.43 2.90 17.18
CA LEU A 431 26.39 2.09 16.43
C LEU A 431 25.79 0.74 15.99
N LEU A 432 25.01 0.09 16.87
CA LEU A 432 24.38 -1.20 16.57
C LEU A 432 23.18 -1.09 15.63
N ALA A 433 22.29 -0.12 15.86
CA ALA A 433 21.10 0.09 15.06
C ALA A 433 21.34 0.96 13.82
N GLY A 434 22.53 1.52 13.65
CA GLY A 434 22.82 2.53 12.63
C GLY A 434 22.26 3.92 12.98
N LYS A 435 22.66 4.94 12.22
CA LYS A 435 22.12 6.29 12.37
C LYS A 435 20.68 6.31 11.86
N VAL A 436 19.72 6.22 12.78
CA VAL A 436 18.30 6.33 12.46
C VAL A 436 18.02 7.70 11.83
N ILE A 437 17.63 7.71 10.54
CA ILE A 437 17.07 8.88 9.86
C ILE A 437 15.81 9.31 10.66
N PRO A 438 15.54 10.62 10.89
CA PRO A 438 14.85 11.15 12.09
C PRO A 438 13.39 10.74 12.38
N TYR A 439 12.84 9.70 11.76
CA TYR A 439 11.41 9.38 11.82
C TYR A 439 11.02 8.22 12.75
N GLN A 440 11.94 7.53 13.42
CA GLN A 440 11.59 6.29 14.16
C GLN A 440 12.04 6.18 15.63
N LEU A 441 12.68 7.17 16.24
CA LEU A 441 13.01 7.11 17.68
C LEU A 441 12.47 8.33 18.42
N THR A 442 11.18 8.28 18.81
CA THR A 442 10.68 9.15 19.87
C THR A 442 11.04 8.55 21.21
N TRP A 443 12.04 9.12 21.89
CA TRP A 443 12.27 8.88 23.30
C TRP A 443 11.10 9.44 24.09
N ARG A 444 10.41 8.60 24.89
CA ARG A 444 9.52 9.12 25.93
C ARG A 444 10.41 9.57 27.10
N HIS A 445 10.33 10.86 27.41
CA HIS A 445 10.95 11.45 28.59
C HIS A 445 10.29 10.94 29.88
#